data_AF-A0A7J6Q588-F1
#
_entry.id   AF-A0A7J6Q588-F1
#
_cell.length_a   1.000
_cell.length_b   1.000
_cell.length_c   1.000
_cell.angle_alpha   90.00
_cell.angle_beta   90.00
_cell.angle_gamma   90.00
#
_symmetry.space_group_name_H-M   'P 1'
#
loop_
_entity.id
_entity.type
_entity.pdbx_description
1 polymer ?
#
loop_
_entity_poly.entity_id
_entity_poly.type
_entity_poly.pdbx_seq_one_letter_code
_entity_poly.pdbx_strand_id
1 'polypeptide(L)'
;VSIFSQDNMTSLTQTRLLQLLQQEPPEGSAEAALCNKRFRDWSIKPSTQASYSTPVRWYRLVATFPVTGPKLETYIRLLTSAGTLKSSTIRSYISAVRTFAVNDGQAPLPPEEEARVTRALSAADHMVPNKNPPKRAPL
;
A
#
# COMPACT_ATOMS: atom_id res chain seq x y z
N VAL A 1 -34.45 26.68 -41.31
CA VAL A 1 -33.92 26.69 -39.92
C VAL A 1 -33.84 25.24 -39.47
N SER A 2 -32.61 24.76 -39.27
CA SER A 2 -32.26 23.38 -38.93
C SER A 2 -32.80 22.96 -37.57
N ILE A 3 -33.45 21.80 -37.50
CA ILE A 3 -33.80 21.12 -36.24
C ILE A 3 -33.49 19.61 -36.30
N PHE A 4 -32.57 19.18 -37.17
CA PHE A 4 -32.25 17.76 -37.40
C PHE A 4 -30.85 17.32 -36.93
N SER A 5 -30.25 18.01 -35.95
CA SER A 5 -28.86 17.74 -35.55
C SER A 5 -28.61 17.41 -34.08
N GLN A 6 -29.60 17.46 -33.19
CA GLN A 6 -29.36 17.13 -31.77
C GLN A 6 -29.63 15.66 -31.44
N ASP A 7 -30.74 15.07 -31.90
CA ASP A 7 -31.12 13.69 -31.51
C ASP A 7 -30.18 12.60 -32.04
N ASN A 8 -29.57 12.82 -33.21
CA ASN A 8 -28.60 11.88 -33.79
C ASN A 8 -27.24 11.91 -33.09
N MET A 9 -26.83 13.05 -32.55
CA MET A 9 -25.53 13.16 -31.85
C MET A 9 -25.56 12.48 -30.48
N THR A 10 -26.66 12.61 -29.73
CA THR A 10 -26.84 11.93 -28.43
C THR A 10 -26.83 10.40 -28.61
N SER A 11 -27.53 9.90 -29.63
CA SER A 11 -27.58 8.46 -29.96
C SER A 11 -26.22 7.88 -30.36
N LEU A 12 -25.48 8.57 -31.24
CA LEU A 12 -24.13 8.15 -31.64
C LEU A 12 -23.13 8.17 -30.47
N THR A 13 -23.21 9.19 -29.62
CA THR A 13 -22.32 9.32 -28.46
C THR A 13 -22.62 8.24 -27.42
N GLN A 14 -23.90 7.93 -27.20
CA GLN A 14 -24.34 6.89 -26.27
C GLN A 14 -23.99 5.49 -26.78
N THR A 15 -24.15 5.22 -28.08
CA THR A 15 -23.75 3.95 -28.71
C THR A 15 -22.24 3.74 -28.62
N ARG A 16 -21.45 4.79 -28.84
CA ARG A 16 -19.99 4.73 -28.74
C ARG A 16 -19.51 4.56 -27.30
N LEU A 17 -20.19 5.19 -26.34
CA LEU A 17 -19.95 4.97 -24.90
C LEU A 17 -20.28 3.54 -24.49
N LEU A 18 -21.40 2.97 -24.96
CA LEU A 18 -21.75 1.57 -24.71
C LEU A 18 -20.75 0.60 -25.34
N GLN A 19 -20.27 0.88 -26.56
CA GLN A 19 -19.20 0.10 -27.19
C GLN A 19 -17.88 0.18 -26.41
N LEU A 20 -17.52 1.34 -25.87
CA LEU A 20 -16.33 1.52 -25.04
C LEU A 20 -16.47 0.80 -23.69
N LEU A 21 -17.66 0.80 -23.09
CA LEU A 21 -17.95 0.01 -21.87
C LEU A 21 -17.89 -1.50 -22.12
N GLN A 22 -18.22 -1.95 -23.33
CA GLN A 22 -18.05 -3.35 -23.75
C GLN A 22 -16.60 -3.74 -24.06
N GLN A 23 -15.66 -2.79 -24.05
CA GLN A 23 -14.22 -3.04 -24.22
C GLN A 23 -13.49 -3.17 -22.88
N GLU A 24 -14.19 -3.50 -21.78
CA GLU A 24 -13.48 -3.92 -20.58
C GLU A 24 -12.58 -5.12 -20.93
N PRO A 25 -11.26 -5.01 -20.69
CA PRO A 25 -10.35 -6.11 -20.95
C PRO A 25 -10.83 -7.31 -20.12
N PRO A 26 -10.87 -8.52 -20.69
CA PRO A 26 -11.47 -9.66 -20.02
C PRO A 26 -10.88 -9.84 -18.62
N GLU A 27 -11.74 -10.12 -17.63
CA GLU A 27 -11.30 -10.30 -16.25
C GLU A 27 -10.16 -11.34 -16.20
N GLY A 28 -9.02 -10.94 -15.64
CA GLY A 28 -7.82 -11.78 -15.57
C GLY A 28 -6.88 -11.71 -16.78
N SER A 29 -7.20 -10.92 -17.82
CA SER A 29 -6.27 -10.64 -18.93
C SER A 29 -5.06 -9.80 -18.49
N ALA A 30 -3.97 -9.87 -19.26
CA ALA A 30 -2.76 -9.10 -18.99
C ALA A 30 -3.02 -7.58 -19.08
N GLU A 31 -3.89 -7.17 -19.99
CA GLU A 31 -4.36 -5.80 -20.17
C GLU A 31 -5.18 -5.31 -18.97
N ALA A 32 -6.08 -6.15 -18.44
CA ALA A 32 -6.82 -5.86 -17.21
C ALA A 32 -5.87 -5.73 -16.00
N ALA A 33 -4.86 -6.62 -15.89
CA ALA A 33 -3.85 -6.53 -14.85
C ALA A 33 -3.00 -5.26 -14.95
N LEU A 34 -2.63 -4.84 -16.17
CA LEU A 34 -1.88 -3.60 -16.43
C LEU A 34 -2.71 -2.35 -16.11
N CYS A 35 -3.97 -2.30 -16.54
CA CYS A 35 -4.89 -1.21 -16.20
C CYS A 35 -5.10 -1.13 -14.68
N ASN A 36 -5.38 -2.25 -14.02
CA ASN A 36 -5.54 -2.31 -12.57
C ASN A 36 -4.28 -1.87 -11.83
N LYS A 37 -3.09 -2.28 -12.31
CA LYS A 37 -1.82 -1.80 -11.76
C LYS A 37 -1.67 -0.28 -11.90
N ARG A 38 -1.97 0.28 -13.07
CA ARG A 38 -1.91 1.75 -13.30
C ARG A 38 -2.90 2.51 -12.42
N PHE A 39 -4.14 2.02 -12.30
CA PHE A 39 -5.13 2.63 -11.40
C PHE A 39 -4.71 2.54 -9.93
N ARG A 40 -4.10 1.43 -9.50
CA ARG A 40 -3.53 1.29 -8.16
C ARG A 40 -2.36 2.23 -7.93
N ASP A 41 -1.45 2.37 -8.89
CA ASP A 41 -0.33 3.32 -8.81
C ASP A 41 -0.84 4.78 -8.70
N TRP A 42 -1.93 5.12 -9.40
CA TRP A 42 -2.58 6.43 -9.30
C TRP A 42 -3.35 6.67 -7.99
N SER A 43 -3.72 5.60 -7.27
CA SER A 43 -4.43 5.72 -5.99
C SER A 43 -3.55 6.23 -4.84
N ILE A 44 -2.22 6.17 -4.99
CA ILE A 44 -1.26 6.64 -4.00
C ILE A 44 -0.71 8.01 -4.42
N LYS A 45 -0.82 9.01 -3.54
CA LYS A 45 -0.18 10.31 -3.78
C LYS A 45 1.34 10.14 -3.92
N PRO A 46 2.02 10.87 -4.81
CA PRO A 46 3.47 10.77 -4.98
C PRO A 46 4.27 10.97 -3.68
N SER A 47 3.82 11.87 -2.80
CA SER A 47 4.42 12.10 -1.48
C SER A 47 4.31 10.87 -0.56
N THR A 48 3.18 10.16 -0.61
CA THR A 48 2.96 8.92 0.14
C THR A 48 3.81 7.78 -0.43
N GLN A 49 3.95 7.70 -1.75
CA GLN A 49 4.82 6.73 -2.39
C GLN A 49 6.30 6.93 -2.02
N ALA A 50 6.76 8.18 -2.01
CA ALA A 50 8.11 8.53 -1.55
C ALA A 50 8.32 8.14 -0.07
N SER A 51 7.31 8.36 0.77
CA SER A 51 7.32 7.99 2.18
C SER A 51 7.39 6.47 2.41
N TYR A 52 6.84 5.67 1.49
CA TYR A 52 6.85 4.20 1.55
C TYR A 52 8.12 3.57 0.95
N SER A 53 8.88 4.32 0.13
CA SER A 53 10.07 3.79 -0.54
C SER A 53 11.12 3.24 0.44
N THR A 54 11.42 3.98 1.51
CA THR A 54 12.41 3.60 2.52
C THR A 54 11.98 2.35 3.30
N PRO A 55 10.78 2.29 3.92
CA PRO A 55 10.36 1.11 4.66
C PRO A 55 10.23 -0.14 3.79
N VAL A 56 9.76 -0.02 2.55
CA VAL A 56 9.67 -1.14 1.61
C VAL A 56 11.06 -1.60 1.17
N ARG A 57 11.98 -0.68 0.88
CA ARG A 57 13.38 -1.02 0.55
C ARG A 57 14.05 -1.76 1.70
N TRP A 58 13.90 -1.28 2.93
CA TRP A 58 14.46 -1.93 4.11
C TRP A 58 13.87 -3.32 4.34
N TYR A 59 12.56 -3.46 4.18
CA TYR A 59 11.91 -4.77 4.24
C TYR A 59 12.51 -5.73 3.20
N ARG A 60 12.69 -5.30 1.94
CA ARG A 60 13.29 -6.11 0.87
C ARG A 60 14.73 -6.56 1.16
N LEU A 61 15.48 -5.81 1.95
CA LEU A 61 16.84 -6.18 2.33
C LEU A 61 16.88 -7.29 3.39
N VAL A 62 15.84 -7.40 4.22
CA VAL A 62 15.81 -8.35 5.35
C VAL A 62 14.84 -9.51 5.13
N ALA A 63 13.88 -9.35 4.23
CA ALA A 63 12.84 -10.31 3.94
C ALA A 63 12.44 -10.27 2.45
N THR A 64 12.01 -11.40 1.92
CA THR A 64 11.55 -11.54 0.53
C THR A 64 10.04 -11.41 0.43
N PHE A 65 9.55 -11.05 -0.76
CA PHE A 65 8.12 -11.20 -1.08
C PHE A 65 7.77 -12.68 -1.30
N PRO A 66 6.52 -13.12 -1.04
CA PRO A 66 5.38 -12.34 -0.54
C PRO A 66 5.51 -11.96 0.95
N VAL A 67 4.79 -10.91 1.35
CA VAL A 67 4.73 -10.42 2.74
C VAL A 67 3.88 -11.38 3.57
N THR A 68 4.46 -11.97 4.61
CA THR A 68 3.73 -12.86 5.53
C THR A 68 3.85 -12.37 6.97
N GLY A 69 2.93 -12.79 7.84
CA GLY A 69 2.94 -12.49 9.27
C GLY A 69 4.29 -12.80 9.94
N PRO A 70 4.88 -14.00 9.75
CA PRO A 70 6.20 -14.31 10.30
C PRO A 70 7.34 -13.40 9.80
N LYS A 71 7.32 -12.99 8.53
CA LYS A 71 8.32 -12.07 7.97
C LYS A 71 8.16 -10.66 8.53
N LEU A 72 6.92 -10.18 8.67
CA LEU A 72 6.64 -8.90 9.30
C LEU A 72 7.02 -8.89 10.78
N GLU A 73 6.76 -9.98 11.51
CA GLU A 73 7.20 -10.14 12.90
C GLU A 73 8.72 -10.06 13.02
N THR A 74 9.45 -10.75 12.13
CA THR A 74 10.92 -10.69 12.08
C THR A 74 11.40 -9.27 11.79
N TYR A 75 10.76 -8.59 10.85
CA TYR A 75 11.09 -7.20 10.52
C TYR A 75 10.83 -6.25 11.71
N ILE A 76 9.70 -6.40 12.40
CA ILE A 76 9.39 -5.62 13.61
C ILE A 76 10.50 -5.82 14.66
N ARG A 77 10.89 -7.06 14.94
CA ARG A 77 11.96 -7.36 15.89
C ARG A 77 13.28 -6.69 15.50
N LEU A 78 13.64 -6.71 14.21
CA LEU A 78 14.84 -6.03 13.72
C LEU A 78 14.77 -4.51 13.94
N LEU A 79 13.66 -3.87 13.56
CA LEU A 79 13.45 -2.44 13.75
C LEU A 79 13.48 -2.04 15.24
N THR A 80 12.90 -2.87 16.11
CA THR A 80 12.93 -2.68 17.56
C THR A 80 14.34 -2.86 18.13
N SER A 81 15.08 -3.88 17.68
CA SER A 81 16.45 -4.16 18.15
C SER A 81 17.46 -3.08 17.76
N ALA A 82 17.24 -2.39 16.63
CA ALA A 82 18.09 -1.28 16.22
C ALA A 82 18.01 -0.08 17.19
N GLY A 83 16.92 0.07 17.94
CA GLY A 83 16.75 1.09 18.99
C GLY A 83 16.73 2.55 18.52
N THR A 84 16.81 2.81 17.21
CA THR A 84 16.90 4.16 16.62
C THR A 84 15.55 4.75 16.25
N LEU A 85 14.53 3.91 16.05
CA LEU A 85 13.21 4.32 15.60
C LEU A 85 12.24 4.45 16.78
N LYS A 86 11.23 5.30 16.66
CA LYS A 86 10.10 5.37 17.60
C LYS A 86 9.08 4.29 17.26
N SER A 87 8.28 3.85 18.22
CA SER A 87 7.22 2.86 17.93
C SER A 87 6.21 3.35 16.88
N SER A 88 5.87 4.65 16.91
CA SER A 88 5.04 5.26 15.86
C SER A 88 5.64 5.11 14.46
N THR A 89 6.96 5.28 14.32
CA THR A 89 7.68 5.08 13.05
C THR A 89 7.67 3.60 12.63
N ILE A 90 7.86 2.68 13.58
CA ILE A 90 7.79 1.24 13.30
C ILE A 90 6.40 0.88 12.76
N ARG A 91 5.32 1.36 13.39
CA ARG A 91 3.94 1.17 12.92
C ARG A 91 3.73 1.73 11.51
N SER A 92 4.24 2.94 11.22
CA SER A 92 4.19 3.51 9.88
C SER A 92 4.94 2.66 8.84
N TYR A 93 6.09 2.09 9.21
CA TYR A 93 6.88 1.24 8.33
C TYR A 93 6.14 -0.07 8.00
N ILE A 94 5.54 -0.71 9.00
CA ILE A 94 4.74 -1.92 8.79
C ILE A 94 3.51 -1.63 7.94
N SER A 95 2.83 -0.51 8.18
CA SER A 95 1.70 -0.08 7.34
C SER A 95 2.13 0.14 5.89
N ALA A 96 3.26 0.81 5.66
CA ALA A 96 3.78 1.04 4.31
C ALA A 96 4.06 -0.26 3.55
N VAL A 97 4.70 -1.23 4.20
CA VAL A 97 5.01 -2.55 3.59
C VAL A 97 3.72 -3.29 3.22
N ARG A 98 2.72 -3.29 4.10
CA ARG A 98 1.43 -3.95 3.87
C ARG A 98 0.65 -3.30 2.72
N THR A 99 0.55 -1.98 2.74
CA THR A 99 -0.12 -1.23 1.67
C THR A 99 0.57 -1.48 0.33
N PHE A 100 1.90 -1.48 0.30
CA PHE A 100 2.64 -1.79 -0.91
C PHE A 100 2.35 -3.22 -1.42
N ALA A 101 2.33 -4.21 -0.53
CA ALA A 101 2.05 -5.59 -0.91
C ALA A 101 0.64 -5.76 -1.51
N VAL A 102 -0.37 -5.13 -0.90
CA VAL A 102 -1.75 -5.14 -1.44
C VAL A 102 -1.80 -4.47 -2.82
N ASN A 103 -1.09 -3.36 -2.99
CA ASN A 103 -1.02 -2.67 -4.27
C ASN A 103 -0.33 -3.52 -5.36
N ASP A 104 0.69 -4.29 -4.99
CA ASP A 104 1.36 -5.28 -5.85
C ASP A 104 0.49 -6.52 -6.15
N GLY A 105 -0.74 -6.57 -5.65
CA GLY A 105 -1.71 -7.64 -5.92
C GLY A 105 -1.69 -8.78 -4.93
N GLN A 106 -0.97 -8.64 -3.82
CA GLN A 106 -1.00 -9.62 -2.77
C GLN A 106 -2.33 -9.56 -2.00
N ALA A 107 -2.88 -10.72 -1.67
CA ALA A 107 -4.03 -10.80 -0.77
C ALA A 107 -3.67 -10.24 0.63
N PRO A 108 -4.64 -9.63 1.34
CA PRO A 108 -4.48 -9.27 2.75
C PRO A 108 -4.07 -10.48 3.60
N LEU A 109 -3.36 -10.22 4.70
CA LEU A 109 -2.95 -11.26 5.62
C LEU A 109 -4.18 -11.96 6.22
N PRO A 110 -4.14 -13.30 6.39
CA PRO A 110 -5.21 -14.01 7.08
C PRO A 110 -5.29 -13.57 8.56
N PRO A 111 -6.45 -13.72 9.22
CA PRO A 111 -6.67 -13.21 10.58
C PRO A 111 -5.64 -13.69 11.62
N GLU A 112 -5.15 -14.92 11.50
CA GLU A 112 -4.15 -15.49 12.40
C GLU A 112 -2.79 -14.78 12.28
N GLU A 113 -2.37 -14.48 11.04
CA GLU A 113 -1.15 -13.73 10.77
C GLU A 113 -1.29 -12.26 11.19
N GLU A 114 -2.48 -11.69 11.02
CA GLU A 114 -2.80 -10.34 11.47
C GLU A 114 -2.69 -10.21 13.00
N ALA A 115 -3.21 -11.19 13.74
CA ALA A 115 -3.11 -11.25 15.19
C ALA A 115 -1.64 -11.39 15.65
N ARG A 116 -0.81 -12.14 14.90
CA ARG A 116 0.64 -12.24 15.14
C ARG A 116 1.34 -10.89 14.97
N VAL A 117 1.09 -10.18 13.86
CA VAL A 117 1.68 -8.85 13.61
C VAL A 117 1.24 -7.85 14.67
N THR A 118 -0.03 -7.90 15.07
CA THR A 118 -0.59 -7.03 16.11
C THR A 118 0.10 -7.25 17.46
N ARG A 119 0.31 -8.51 17.87
CA ARG A 119 1.06 -8.84 19.09
C ARG A 119 2.52 -8.35 19.02
N ALA A 120 3.18 -8.52 17.87
CA ALA A 120 4.54 -8.04 17.68
C ALA A 120 4.65 -6.51 17.77
N LEU A 121 3.71 -5.77 17.17
CA LEU A 121 3.64 -4.31 17.29
C LEU A 121 3.38 -3.86 18.73
N SER A 122 2.48 -4.54 19.44
CA SER A 122 2.23 -4.26 20.85
C SER A 122 3.48 -4.47 21.69
N ALA A 123 4.24 -5.54 21.46
CA ALA A 123 5.52 -5.76 22.13
C ALA A 123 6.53 -4.65 21.83
N ALA A 124 6.60 -4.20 20.57
CA ALA A 124 7.47 -3.10 20.17
C ALA A 124 7.12 -1.78 20.88
N ASP A 125 5.84 -1.49 21.11
CA ASP A 125 5.41 -0.30 21.87
C ASP A 125 5.95 -0.28 23.30
N HIS A 126 6.02 -1.45 23.94
CA HIS A 126 6.56 -1.57 25.30
C HIS A 126 8.09 -1.45 25.35
N MET A 127 8.77 -1.88 24.29
CA MET A 127 10.24 -1.87 24.22
C MET A 127 10.81 -0.52 23.76
N VAL A 128 10.04 0.24 22.96
CA VAL A 128 10.50 1.46 22.29
C VAL A 128 9.61 2.63 22.71
N PRO A 129 10.04 3.48 23.66
CA PRO A 129 9.21 4.58 24.11
C PRO A 129 8.95 5.58 22.98
N ASN A 130 7.71 6.07 22.91
CA ASN A 130 7.33 7.12 21.95
C ASN A 130 7.82 8.53 22.39
N LYS A 131 8.49 8.63 23.55
CA LYS A 131 9.02 9.87 24.10
C LYS A 131 10.38 10.18 23.49
N ASN A 132 10.62 11.45 23.17
CA ASN A 132 11.97 11.91 22.79
C ASN A 132 12.94 11.56 23.93
N PRO A 133 14.19 11.15 23.63
CA PRO A 133 15.21 11.07 24.66
C PRO A 133 15.31 12.44 25.35
N PRO A 134 15.52 12.47 26.69
CA PRO A 134 15.69 13.74 27.39
C PRO A 134 16.81 14.53 26.69
N LYS A 135 16.52 15.78 26.30
CA LYS A 135 17.55 16.70 25.80
C LYS A 135 18.64 16.72 26.87
N ARG A 136 19.84 16.22 26.56
CA ARG A 136 21.00 16.38 27.44
C ARG A 136 21.14 17.87 27.70
N ALA A 137 21.05 18.28 28.96
CA ALA A 137 21.33 19.65 29.35
C ALA A 137 22.76 19.99 28.90
N PRO A 138 22.99 21.18 28.33
CA PRO A 138 24.36 21.63 28.07
C PRO A 138 25.13 21.64 29.40
N LEU A 139 26.33 21.07 29.37
CA LEU A 139 27.32 21.14 30.44
C LEU A 139 27.76 22.59 30.67
#